data_AF-A0A1G3PN18-F1
#
_entry.id   AF-A0A1G3PN18-F1
#
_cell.length_a   1.000
_cell.length_b   1.000
_cell.length_c   1.000
_cell.angle_alpha   90.00
_cell.angle_beta   90.00
_cell.angle_gamma   90.00
#
_symmetry.space_group_name_H-M   'P 1'
#
loop_
_entity.id
_entity.type
_entity.pdbx_description
1 polymer ?
#
loop_
_entity_poly.entity_id
_entity_poly.type
_entity_poly.pdbx_seq_one_letter_code
_entity_poly.pdbx_strand_id
1 'polypeptide(L)'
;MYRIFITLVIGTVFGAVLLSCGSDPVKPNGGDTNKVVTADKTNSAVVQPVTKDKFDDTDYKNVIAVLKTALNAEKNNPSSLNKLDSGKAFALVAKFIKLKLNVKEYGFSAGDIDTYKAQAKKKFKEILEDPTAAKDTKEKATAESAKVDQI
;
A
#
# COMPACT_ATOMS: atom_id res chain seq x y z
N MET A 1 18.04 22.12 40.00
CA MET A 1 17.56 23.46 39.59
C MET A 1 18.33 23.81 38.33
N TYR A 2 17.75 23.77 37.14
CA TYR A 2 16.96 24.84 36.54
C TYR A 2 15.84 24.28 35.64
N ARG A 3 14.64 24.86 35.78
CA ARG A 3 13.48 24.70 34.90
C ARG A 3 13.43 25.90 33.95
N ILE A 4 13.17 25.69 32.67
CA ILE A 4 12.71 26.70 31.68
C ILE A 4 11.87 25.87 30.68
N PHE A 5 10.54 25.82 30.62
CA PHE A 5 9.42 26.78 30.71
C PHE A 5 9.29 27.72 29.49
N ILE A 6 8.13 27.59 28.80
CA ILE A 6 7.43 28.53 27.88
C ILE A 6 8.09 28.62 26.46
N THR A 7 7.41 28.64 25.30
CA THR A 7 6.08 29.18 24.98
C THR A 7 5.52 28.62 23.66
N LEU A 8 4.23 28.30 23.72
CA LEU A 8 3.29 28.00 22.65
C LEU A 8 2.88 29.29 21.93
N VAL A 9 2.99 29.35 20.60
CA VAL A 9 2.38 30.42 19.79
C VAL A 9 1.50 29.80 18.71
N ILE A 10 0.20 29.98 18.94
CA ILE A 10 -0.92 29.77 18.02
C ILE A 10 -0.84 30.81 16.91
N GLY A 11 -1.00 30.37 15.65
CA GLY A 11 -1.06 31.23 14.48
C GLY A 11 -2.03 30.66 13.44
N THR A 12 -3.30 30.99 13.63
CA THR A 12 -4.45 30.79 12.73
C THR A 12 -4.20 31.21 11.28
N VAL A 13 -4.46 30.32 10.32
CA VAL A 13 -4.97 30.68 8.98
C VAL A 13 -5.98 29.61 8.54
N PHE A 14 -7.15 29.63 9.15
CA PHE A 14 -8.39 29.23 8.47
C PHE A 14 -8.89 30.51 7.78
N GLY A 15 -8.83 30.53 6.45
CA GLY A 15 -9.29 31.64 5.62
C GLY A 15 -9.82 31.09 4.31
N ALA A 16 -11.13 31.20 4.14
CA ALA A 16 -11.94 30.62 3.10
C ALA A 16 -11.59 31.07 1.67
N VAL A 17 -11.70 30.15 0.71
CA VAL A 17 -12.20 30.42 -0.64
C VAL A 17 -13.22 29.33 -0.98
N LEU A 18 -14.47 29.60 -0.61
CA LEU A 18 -15.65 29.14 -1.34
C LEU A 18 -16.02 30.24 -2.36
N LEU A 19 -16.86 29.88 -3.33
CA LEU A 19 -17.33 30.60 -4.55
C LEU A 19 -16.46 30.22 -5.76
N SER A 20 -16.98 29.75 -6.90
CA SER A 20 -18.33 29.72 -7.47
C SER A 20 -18.23 28.81 -8.72
N CYS A 21 -19.13 27.85 -8.95
CA CYS A 21 -20.29 27.98 -9.85
C CYS A 21 -19.99 27.84 -11.35
N GLY A 22 -20.80 27.01 -12.00
CA GLY A 22 -20.71 26.54 -13.38
C GLY A 22 -21.40 25.17 -13.45
N SER A 23 -22.65 25.07 -13.01
CA SER A 23 -23.86 25.28 -13.84
C SER A 23 -24.04 24.17 -14.86
N ASP A 24 -24.83 23.15 -14.50
CA ASP A 24 -26.05 22.81 -15.25
C ASP A 24 -26.95 21.87 -14.41
N PRO A 25 -28.25 22.21 -14.21
CA PRO A 25 -29.21 21.40 -13.47
C PRO A 25 -30.08 20.56 -14.42
N VAL A 26 -30.23 19.26 -14.15
CA VAL A 26 -31.32 18.47 -14.75
C VAL A 26 -32.26 17.97 -13.66
N LYS A 27 -33.50 18.46 -13.75
CA LYS A 27 -34.63 18.21 -12.85
C LYS A 27 -35.00 16.73 -12.76
N PRO A 28 -35.66 16.32 -11.65
CA PRO A 28 -36.14 14.97 -11.42
C PRO A 28 -37.42 14.74 -12.23
N ASN A 29 -37.60 13.55 -12.78
CA ASN A 29 -38.92 13.10 -13.19
C ASN A 29 -39.14 11.66 -12.70
N GLY A 30 -40.10 11.54 -11.80
CA GLY A 30 -40.62 10.25 -11.33
C GLY A 30 -41.41 9.54 -12.42
N GLY A 31 -41.56 8.24 -12.23
CA GLY A 31 -42.35 7.38 -13.09
C GLY A 31 -42.21 5.93 -12.65
N ASP A 32 -43.06 5.53 -11.71
CA ASP A 32 -43.39 4.13 -11.43
C ASP A 32 -43.61 3.35 -12.72
N THR A 33 -43.07 2.14 -12.81
CA THR A 33 -43.86 0.97 -13.24
C THR A 33 -43.10 -0.33 -12.98
N ASN A 34 -43.63 -1.11 -12.04
CA ASN A 34 -43.42 -2.54 -11.94
C ASN A 34 -43.71 -3.22 -13.30
N LYS A 35 -42.75 -4.00 -13.81
CA LYS A 35 -43.04 -5.20 -14.61
C LYS A 35 -42.07 -6.31 -14.25
N VAL A 36 -42.60 -7.28 -13.51
CA VAL A 36 -42.10 -8.65 -13.37
C VAL A 36 -42.34 -9.39 -14.69
N VAL A 37 -41.28 -9.80 -15.39
CA VAL A 37 -41.14 -11.04 -16.21
C VAL A 37 -39.66 -11.03 -16.66
N THR A 38 -38.82 -12.07 -16.66
CA THR A 38 -38.96 -13.51 -16.48
C THR A 38 -37.56 -14.01 -16.10
N ALA A 39 -37.49 -15.07 -15.32
CA ALA A 39 -36.26 -15.79 -15.03
C ALA A 39 -35.56 -16.24 -16.32
N ASP A 40 -34.33 -15.78 -16.54
CA ASP A 40 -33.35 -16.55 -17.28
C ASP A 40 -32.16 -16.84 -16.37
N LYS A 41 -31.94 -18.13 -16.19
CA LYS A 41 -31.11 -18.72 -15.15
C LYS A 41 -29.70 -18.88 -15.71
N THR A 42 -29.07 -17.79 -16.09
CA THR A 42 -27.61 -17.77 -16.26
C THR A 42 -27.01 -17.40 -14.92
N ASN A 43 -26.45 -18.39 -14.24
CA ASN A 43 -25.52 -18.22 -13.13
C ASN A 43 -24.32 -17.39 -13.59
N SER A 44 -24.50 -16.08 -13.73
CA SER A 44 -23.40 -15.14 -13.64
C SER A 44 -23.12 -14.99 -12.16
N ALA A 45 -22.33 -15.94 -11.65
CA ALA A 45 -21.61 -15.72 -10.42
C ALA A 45 -20.95 -14.36 -10.56
N VAL A 46 -21.41 -13.39 -9.76
CA VAL A 46 -20.72 -12.12 -9.58
C VAL A 46 -19.35 -12.51 -9.04
N VAL A 47 -18.40 -12.64 -9.96
CA VAL A 47 -16.98 -12.72 -9.63
C VAL A 47 -16.70 -11.37 -9.02
N GLN A 48 -16.79 -11.30 -7.70
CA GLN A 48 -16.22 -10.19 -6.95
C GLN A 48 -14.79 -10.03 -7.50
N PRO A 49 -14.39 -8.84 -7.95
CA PRO A 49 -12.99 -8.61 -8.23
C PRO A 49 -12.30 -8.88 -6.90
N VAL A 50 -11.60 -10.01 -6.81
CA VAL A 50 -10.67 -10.27 -5.73
C VAL A 50 -9.70 -9.10 -5.84
N THR A 51 -9.82 -8.14 -4.94
CA THR A 51 -8.90 -7.00 -4.84
C THR A 51 -7.55 -7.61 -4.50
N LYS A 52 -6.81 -8.01 -5.53
CA LYS A 52 -5.48 -8.58 -5.42
C LYS A 52 -4.68 -7.56 -4.61
N ASP A 53 -4.14 -7.99 -3.48
CA ASP A 53 -3.22 -7.14 -2.73
C ASP A 53 -2.13 -6.71 -3.74
N LYS A 54 -1.85 -5.40 -3.80
CA LYS A 54 -0.79 -4.86 -4.66
C LYS A 54 0.58 -5.50 -4.35
N PHE A 55 0.73 -6.09 -3.16
CA PHE A 55 1.90 -6.85 -2.75
C PHE A 55 1.88 -8.34 -3.15
N ASP A 56 0.82 -8.82 -3.79
CA ASP A 56 0.70 -10.19 -4.33
C ASP A 56 0.83 -10.27 -5.86
N ASP A 57 0.83 -9.13 -6.54
CA ASP A 57 0.98 -9.08 -8.00
C ASP A 57 2.46 -9.18 -8.42
N THR A 58 2.75 -10.15 -9.29
CA THR A 58 4.11 -10.51 -9.72
C THR A 58 4.39 -10.10 -11.17
N ASP A 59 3.57 -9.24 -11.75
CA ASP A 59 3.92 -8.59 -13.02
C ASP A 59 5.05 -7.58 -12.82
N TYR A 60 6.12 -7.68 -13.62
CA TYR A 60 7.34 -6.87 -13.46
C TYR A 60 7.08 -5.36 -13.34
N LYS A 61 6.22 -4.81 -14.21
CA LYS A 61 5.85 -3.39 -14.20
C LYS A 61 5.20 -2.99 -12.87
N ASN A 62 4.36 -3.87 -12.32
CA ASN A 62 3.68 -3.64 -11.04
C ASN A 62 4.64 -3.78 -9.87
N VAL A 63 5.52 -4.79 -9.87
CA VAL A 63 6.54 -5.00 -8.83
C VAL A 63 7.45 -3.76 -8.70
N ILE A 64 7.97 -3.24 -9.81
CA ILE A 64 8.85 -2.07 -9.80
C ILE A 64 8.08 -0.78 -9.43
N ALA A 65 6.85 -0.62 -9.92
CA ALA A 65 6.01 0.52 -9.56
C ALA A 65 5.67 0.55 -8.06
N VAL A 66 5.30 -0.60 -7.48
CA VAL A 66 5.02 -0.77 -6.06
C VAL A 66 6.27 -0.46 -5.23
N LEU A 67 7.44 -0.97 -5.62
CA LEU A 67 8.71 -0.66 -4.95
C LEU A 67 9.01 0.85 -4.95
N LYS A 68 8.97 1.48 -6.13
CA LYS A 68 9.24 2.93 -6.24
C LYS A 68 8.26 3.76 -5.41
N THR A 69 6.99 3.40 -5.44
CA THR A 69 5.94 4.10 -4.69
C THR A 69 6.16 3.97 -3.18
N ALA A 70 6.43 2.76 -2.69
CA ALA A 70 6.67 2.52 -1.26
C ALA A 70 7.93 3.23 -0.76
N LEU A 71 9.03 3.21 -1.53
CA LEU A 71 10.26 3.91 -1.17
C LEU A 71 10.09 5.44 -1.18
N ASN A 72 9.35 5.98 -2.13
CA ASN A 72 9.06 7.41 -2.16
C ASN A 72 8.17 7.82 -0.98
N ALA A 73 7.16 7.02 -0.64
CA ALA A 73 6.32 7.26 0.53
C ALA A 73 7.13 7.25 1.83
N GLU A 74 8.04 6.29 2.00
CA GLU A 74 8.93 6.22 3.16
C GLU A 74 9.90 7.41 3.22
N LYS A 75 10.47 7.81 2.08
CA LYS A 75 11.37 8.97 2.00
C LYS A 75 10.67 10.26 2.44
N ASN A 76 9.42 10.45 2.04
CA ASN A 76 8.64 11.64 2.36
C ASN A 76 8.06 11.60 3.78
N ASN A 77 7.76 10.41 4.30
CA ASN A 77 7.25 10.20 5.65
C ASN A 77 7.78 8.86 6.22
N PRO A 78 8.84 8.87 7.05
CA PRO A 78 9.50 7.65 7.52
C PRO A 78 8.78 6.97 8.70
N SER A 79 7.45 6.87 8.63
CA SER A 79 6.61 6.20 9.62
C SER A 79 6.79 4.68 9.60
N SER A 80 6.47 4.01 10.72
CA SER A 80 6.55 2.55 10.81
C SER A 80 5.61 1.85 9.82
N LEU A 81 4.50 2.48 9.43
CA LEU A 81 3.61 1.99 8.37
C LEU A 81 4.28 2.06 6.98
N ASN A 82 4.93 3.17 6.65
CA ASN A 82 5.61 3.30 5.35
C ASN A 82 6.85 2.39 5.26
N LYS A 83 7.53 2.14 6.39
CA LYS A 83 8.58 1.11 6.49
C LYS A 83 8.02 -0.31 6.30
N LEU A 84 6.80 -0.58 6.76
CA LEU A 84 6.14 -1.87 6.55
C LEU A 84 5.87 -2.08 5.05
N ASP A 85 5.32 -1.07 4.40
CA ASP A 85 5.03 -1.11 2.96
C ASP A 85 6.31 -1.24 2.11
N SER A 86 7.39 -0.53 2.45
CA SER A 86 8.67 -0.68 1.74
C SER A 86 9.31 -2.05 1.97
N GLY A 87 9.24 -2.58 3.20
CA GLY A 87 9.67 -3.94 3.50
C GLY A 87 8.91 -5.00 2.70
N LYS A 88 7.58 -4.87 2.61
CA LYS A 88 6.74 -5.74 1.77
C LYS A 88 7.07 -5.62 0.29
N ALA A 89 7.33 -4.41 -0.20
CA ALA A 89 7.72 -4.19 -1.59
C ALA A 89 9.06 -4.87 -1.93
N PHE A 90 10.05 -4.80 -1.04
CA PHE A 90 11.31 -5.53 -1.21
C PHE A 90 11.11 -7.06 -1.21
N ALA A 91 10.25 -7.57 -0.32
CA ALA A 91 9.89 -8.99 -0.31
C ALA A 91 9.22 -9.42 -1.62
N LEU A 92 8.33 -8.58 -2.17
CA LEU A 92 7.69 -8.83 -3.46
C LEU A 92 8.73 -8.89 -4.59
N VAL A 93 9.73 -8.01 -4.60
CA VAL A 93 10.82 -8.05 -5.60
C VAL A 93 11.61 -9.34 -5.49
N ALA A 94 11.98 -9.77 -4.28
CA ALA A 94 12.67 -11.06 -4.09
C ALA A 94 11.83 -12.25 -4.60
N LYS A 95 10.52 -12.25 -4.32
CA LYS A 95 9.57 -13.26 -4.80
C LYS A 95 9.48 -13.24 -6.33
N PHE A 96 9.40 -12.06 -6.94
CA PHE A 96 9.41 -11.89 -8.38
C PHE A 96 10.67 -12.48 -9.01
N ILE A 97 11.85 -12.14 -8.48
CA ILE A 97 13.13 -12.63 -9.00
C ILE A 97 13.19 -14.15 -8.90
N LYS A 98 12.77 -14.75 -7.78
CA LYS A 98 12.70 -16.22 -7.67
C LYS A 98 11.80 -16.86 -8.74
N LEU A 99 10.65 -16.26 -9.00
CA LEU A 99 9.69 -16.78 -10.00
C LEU A 99 10.17 -16.57 -11.45
N LYS A 100 10.96 -15.53 -11.70
CA LYS A 100 11.39 -15.11 -13.05
C LYS A 100 12.90 -15.17 -13.24
N LEU A 101 13.63 -15.92 -12.41
CA LEU A 101 15.10 -15.98 -12.40
C LEU A 101 15.69 -16.37 -13.77
N ASN A 102 14.97 -17.18 -14.54
CA ASN A 102 15.38 -17.64 -15.86
C ASN A 102 15.10 -16.65 -16.99
N VAL A 103 14.45 -15.52 -16.70
CA VAL A 103 14.09 -14.49 -17.69
C VAL A 103 15.20 -13.44 -17.75
N LYS A 104 16.11 -13.59 -18.72
CA LYS A 104 17.28 -12.72 -18.91
C LYS A 104 16.93 -11.24 -19.13
N GLU A 105 15.73 -10.94 -19.65
CA GLU A 105 15.30 -9.56 -19.96
C GLU A 105 15.27 -8.64 -18.73
N TYR A 106 15.08 -9.18 -17.53
CA TYR A 106 14.98 -8.37 -16.31
C TYR A 106 16.33 -8.06 -15.65
N GLY A 107 17.41 -8.70 -16.10
CA GLY A 107 18.77 -8.42 -15.61
C GLY A 107 19.04 -8.79 -14.15
N PHE A 108 18.20 -9.66 -13.55
CA PHE A 108 18.40 -10.13 -12.18
C PHE A 108 19.22 -11.42 -12.13
N SER A 109 19.95 -11.58 -11.04
CA SER A 109 20.74 -12.74 -10.67
C SER A 109 20.19 -13.40 -9.41
N ALA A 110 20.63 -14.63 -9.11
CA ALA A 110 20.23 -15.31 -7.88
C ALA A 110 20.67 -14.54 -6.61
N GLY A 111 21.82 -13.85 -6.68
CA GLY A 111 22.31 -13.03 -5.56
C GLY A 111 21.45 -11.81 -5.25
N ASP A 112 20.64 -11.36 -6.22
CA ASP A 112 19.70 -10.26 -5.98
C ASP A 112 18.55 -10.70 -5.05
N ILE A 113 18.17 -11.98 -5.06
CA ILE A 113 17.13 -12.50 -4.15
C ILE A 113 17.53 -12.26 -2.70
N ASP A 114 18.75 -12.66 -2.31
CA ASP A 114 19.24 -12.52 -0.94
C ASP A 114 19.43 -11.06 -0.56
N THR A 115 19.86 -10.23 -1.51
CA THR A 115 19.97 -8.78 -1.33
C THR A 115 18.62 -8.16 -0.99
N TYR A 116 17.57 -8.48 -1.75
CA TYR A 116 16.22 -7.93 -1.52
C TYR A 116 15.55 -8.54 -0.27
N LYS A 117 15.79 -9.81 0.05
CA LYS A 117 15.38 -10.41 1.33
C LYS A 117 16.01 -9.70 2.52
N ALA A 118 17.32 -9.44 2.47
CA ALA A 118 18.03 -8.76 3.54
C ALA A 118 17.51 -7.33 3.74
N GLN A 119 17.22 -6.61 2.65
CA GLN A 119 16.61 -5.28 2.73
C GLN A 119 15.19 -5.31 3.33
N ALA A 120 14.36 -6.26 2.92
CA ALA A 120 13.03 -6.45 3.51
C ALA A 120 13.10 -6.71 5.02
N LYS A 121 13.95 -7.65 5.45
CA LYS A 121 14.18 -7.98 6.86
C LYS A 121 14.70 -6.79 7.66
N LYS A 122 15.62 -6.00 7.08
CA LYS A 122 16.12 -4.79 7.73
C LYS A 122 14.98 -3.82 8.04
N LYS A 123 14.08 -3.59 7.07
CA LYS A 123 12.90 -2.72 7.27
C LYS A 123 11.96 -3.24 8.35
N PHE A 124 11.67 -4.54 8.36
CA PHE A 124 10.83 -5.12 9.41
C PHE A 124 11.48 -5.04 10.79
N LYS A 125 12.80 -5.26 10.88
CA LYS A 125 13.55 -5.10 12.13
C LYS A 125 13.48 -3.66 12.66
N GLU A 126 13.65 -2.66 11.79
CA GLU A 126 13.53 -1.24 12.16
C GLU A 126 12.14 -0.90 12.75
N ILE A 127 11.07 -1.61 12.35
CA ILE A 127 9.71 -1.43 12.90
C ILE A 127 9.58 -2.09 14.27
N LEU A 128 10.15 -3.28 14.45
CA LEU A 128 10.08 -4.02 15.71
C LEU A 128 10.82 -3.27 16.83
N GLU A 129 11.97 -2.70 16.49
CA GLU A 129 12.83 -1.91 17.39
C GLU A 129 12.26 -0.50 17.66
N ASP A 130 11.33 0.01 16.85
CA ASP A 130 10.71 1.31 17.04
C ASP A 130 9.71 1.27 18.23
N PRO A 131 9.97 1.99 19.34
CA PRO A 131 9.08 1.98 20.50
C PRO A 131 7.74 2.69 20.26
N THR A 132 7.65 3.53 19.21
CA THR A 132 6.45 4.30 18.86
C THR A 132 5.56 3.60 17.83
N ALA A 133 6.04 2.49 17.25
CA ALA A 133 5.26 1.72 16.30
C ALA A 133 4.05 1.05 16.99
N ALA A 134 2.88 1.18 16.38
CA ALA A 134 1.65 0.53 16.85
C ALA A 134 1.82 -1.00 16.92
N LYS A 135 1.17 -1.64 17.90
CA LYS A 135 1.21 -3.08 18.13
C LYS A 135 0.89 -3.88 16.87
N ASP A 136 -0.19 -3.51 16.19
CA ASP A 136 -0.63 -4.15 14.94
C ASP A 136 0.43 -4.07 13.83
N THR A 137 1.16 -2.97 13.75
CA THR A 137 2.25 -2.79 12.78
C THR A 137 3.43 -3.71 13.10
N LYS A 138 3.75 -3.90 14.38
CA LYS A 138 4.79 -4.85 14.83
C LYS A 138 4.39 -6.31 14.59
N GLU A 139 3.14 -6.66 14.84
CA GLU A 139 2.61 -8.01 14.58
C GLU A 139 2.66 -8.33 13.08
N LYS A 140 2.24 -7.37 12.23
CA LYS A 140 2.36 -7.49 10.78
C LYS A 140 3.82 -7.59 10.35
N ALA A 141 4.72 -6.77 10.89
CA ALA A 141 6.15 -6.84 10.57
C ALA A 141 6.76 -8.20 10.93
N THR A 142 6.36 -8.79 12.06
CA THR A 142 6.81 -10.14 12.47
C THR A 142 6.31 -11.20 11.49
N ALA A 143 5.02 -11.17 11.15
CA ALA A 143 4.42 -12.13 10.23
C ALA A 143 5.03 -12.03 8.82
N GLU A 144 5.22 -10.81 8.30
CA GLU A 144 5.85 -10.60 7.00
C GLU A 144 7.34 -10.98 7.01
N SER A 145 8.08 -10.69 8.09
CA SER A 145 9.48 -11.11 8.22
C SER A 145 9.63 -12.63 8.16
N ALA A 146 8.70 -13.39 8.74
CA ALA A 146 8.71 -14.85 8.67
C ALA A 146 8.41 -15.38 7.26
N LYS A 147 7.58 -14.67 6.47
CA LYS A 147 7.31 -15.01 5.07
C LYS A 147 8.53 -14.78 4.16
N VAL A 148 9.36 -13.77 4.45
CA VAL A 148 10.58 -13.49 3.67
C VAL A 148 11.54 -14.67 3.66
N ASP A 149 11.61 -15.44 4.76
CA ASP A 149 12.44 -16.64 4.86
C ASP A 149 11.95 -17.81 3.99
N GLN A 150 10.70 -17.77 3.54
CA GLN A 150 10.07 -18.80 2.70
C GLN A 150 10.14 -18.47 1.20
N ILE A 151 10.49 -17.22 0.87
CA ILE A 151 10.93 -16.84 -0.48
C ILE A 151 12.21 -17.59 -0.76
#